data_AF-A0A1Q7Y9G3-F1
#
_entry.id   AF-A0A1Q7Y9G3-F1
#
_cell.length_a   1.000
_cell.length_b   1.000
_cell.length_c   1.000
_cell.angle_alpha   90.00
_cell.angle_beta   90.00
_cell.angle_gamma   90.00
#
_symmetry.space_group_name_H-M   'P 1'
#
loop_
_entity.id
_entity.type
_entity.pdbx_description
1 polymer ?
#
loop_
_entity_poly.entity_id
_entity_poly.type
_entity_poly.pdbx_seq_one_letter_code
_entity_poly.pdbx_strand_id
1 'polypeptide(L)'
;MLDLMNRVSFLPALAPQAARTASANGITVDTLGYNGVCFEVQAGVITDGTHVFKLQDSPDNSVWTDVAATYVQTPSGQTNQFTSSTTAGTIVKFGYLGVARYVRLVSTVSGQTSGGFYASVAALGLPINIPAT
;
A
#
# COMPACT_ATOMS: atom_id res chain seq x y z
N MET A 1 25.46 13.30 4.32
CA MET A 1 24.21 12.52 4.39
C MET A 1 23.08 13.46 4.74
N LEU A 2 21.91 13.34 4.11
CA LEU A 2 20.73 14.15 4.44
C LEU A 2 19.86 13.42 5.48
N ASP A 3 19.18 14.17 6.34
CA ASP A 3 18.26 13.63 7.33
C ASP A 3 16.94 13.20 6.68
N LEU A 4 16.71 11.90 6.63
CA LEU A 4 15.48 11.31 6.07
C LEU A 4 14.37 11.15 7.11
N MET A 5 14.74 11.01 8.40
CA MET A 5 13.79 10.72 9.48
C MET A 5 12.78 11.87 9.65
N ASN A 6 13.27 13.12 9.57
CA ASN A 6 12.39 14.30 9.62
C ASN A 6 11.74 14.65 8.26
N ARG A 7 11.98 13.88 7.20
CA ARG A 7 11.49 14.15 5.83
C ARG A 7 10.47 13.15 5.32
N VAL A 8 10.26 12.04 6.03
CA VAL A 8 9.32 10.99 5.65
C VAL A 8 8.56 10.52 6.88
N SER A 9 7.23 10.47 6.79
CA SER A 9 6.37 9.84 7.81
C SER A 9 5.97 8.46 7.34
N PHE A 10 5.99 7.48 8.25
CA PHE A 10 5.63 6.10 7.97
C PHE A 10 4.36 5.73 8.74
N LEU A 11 3.32 5.34 8.01
CA LEU A 11 2.03 4.95 8.58
C LEU A 11 1.70 3.50 8.17
N PRO A 12 1.11 2.69 9.06
CA PRO A 12 0.64 1.37 8.67
C PRO A 12 -0.49 1.52 7.63
N ALA A 13 -0.37 0.81 6.50
CA ALA A 13 -1.40 0.76 5.45
C ALA A 13 -2.18 -0.56 5.50
N LEU A 14 -1.49 -1.67 5.75
CA LEU A 14 -2.09 -2.94 6.15
C LEU A 14 -1.33 -3.47 7.36
N ALA A 15 -2.00 -3.54 8.51
CA ALA A 15 -1.40 -4.11 9.71
C ALA A 15 -1.00 -5.58 9.48
N PRO A 16 0.14 -6.02 10.04
CA PRO A 16 0.47 -7.43 10.15
C PRO A 16 -0.62 -8.17 10.92
N GLN A 17 -1.02 -9.34 10.43
CA GLN A 17 -1.99 -10.21 11.10
C GLN A 17 -1.74 -11.67 10.74
N ALA A 18 -2.61 -12.56 11.23
CA ALA A 18 -2.66 -13.96 10.80
C ALA A 18 -2.88 -14.06 9.28
N ALA A 19 -2.75 -15.28 8.73
CA ALA A 19 -2.89 -15.50 7.30
C ALA A 19 -4.20 -14.90 6.78
N ARG A 20 -4.08 -14.04 5.76
CA ARG A 20 -5.20 -13.35 5.14
C ARG A 20 -5.93 -14.31 4.21
N THR A 21 -7.08 -14.78 4.68
CA THR A 21 -7.99 -15.64 3.93
C THR A 21 -9.18 -14.89 3.33
N ALA A 22 -9.23 -13.57 3.48
CA ALA A 22 -10.29 -12.71 2.95
C ALA A 22 -9.72 -11.36 2.49
N SER A 23 -10.43 -10.72 1.55
CA SER A 23 -10.16 -9.37 1.09
C SER A 23 -10.24 -8.35 2.23
N ALA A 24 -9.44 -7.30 2.15
CA ALA A 24 -9.38 -6.27 3.17
C ALA A 24 -9.10 -4.90 2.56
N ASN A 25 -9.76 -3.90 3.12
CA ASN A 25 -9.42 -2.51 2.90
C ASN A 25 -8.32 -2.09 3.89
N GLY A 26 -7.32 -1.36 3.39
CA GLY A 26 -6.28 -0.79 4.23
C GLY A 26 -6.76 0.38 5.07
N ILE A 27 -5.86 0.79 5.97
CA ILE A 27 -6.02 1.97 6.80
C ILE A 27 -5.96 3.21 5.90
N THR A 28 -6.84 4.17 6.16
CA THR A 28 -6.85 5.47 5.48
C THR A 28 -5.55 6.22 5.73
N VAL A 29 -4.93 6.71 4.66
CA VAL A 29 -3.81 7.65 4.69
C VAL A 29 -4.33 9.03 4.27
N ASP A 30 -4.19 10.02 5.15
CA ASP A 30 -4.44 11.45 4.83
C ASP A 30 -3.16 12.05 4.23
N THR A 31 -3.24 12.57 3.02
CA THR A 31 -2.08 13.14 2.31
C THR A 31 -1.84 14.60 2.68
N LEU A 32 -2.68 15.21 3.52
CA LEU A 32 -2.55 16.61 3.89
C LEU A 32 -1.16 16.92 4.46
N GLY A 33 -0.50 17.93 3.89
CA GLY A 33 0.82 18.35 4.31
C GLY A 33 1.98 17.60 3.65
N TYR A 34 1.69 16.66 2.74
CA TYR A 34 2.68 15.88 1.99
C TYR A 34 2.44 15.97 0.50
N ASN A 35 3.51 16.05 -0.28
CA ASN A 35 3.46 16.08 -1.75
C ASN A 35 3.86 14.76 -2.41
N GLY A 36 4.06 13.69 -1.63
CA GLY A 36 4.33 12.36 -2.16
C GLY A 36 3.85 11.28 -1.22
N VAL A 37 3.26 10.22 -1.78
CA VAL A 37 2.86 9.02 -1.05
C VAL A 37 3.29 7.79 -1.83
N CYS A 38 3.94 6.86 -1.14
CA CYS A 38 4.34 5.57 -1.68
C CYS A 38 3.93 4.48 -0.71
N PHE A 39 3.20 3.49 -1.20
CA PHE A 39 2.87 2.29 -0.43
C PHE A 39 3.90 1.22 -0.74
N GLU A 40 4.38 0.57 0.30
CA GLU A 40 5.22 -0.61 0.24
C GLU A 40 4.41 -1.78 0.78
N VAL A 41 4.44 -2.92 0.07
CA VAL A 41 3.80 -4.16 0.50
C VAL A 41 4.87 -5.23 0.55
N GLN A 42 5.09 -5.78 1.74
CA GLN A 42 6.03 -6.87 1.96
C GLN A 42 5.29 -8.20 2.03
N ALA A 43 5.71 -9.15 1.19
CA ALA A 43 5.26 -10.53 1.24
C ALA A 43 5.88 -11.26 2.44
N GLY A 44 5.04 -11.91 3.23
CA GLY A 44 5.42 -13.07 4.03
C GLY A 44 5.23 -14.35 3.22
N VAL A 45 4.97 -15.47 3.90
CA VAL A 45 4.66 -16.74 3.24
C VAL A 45 3.25 -16.67 2.65
N ILE A 46 3.11 -17.01 1.37
CA ILE A 46 1.82 -17.17 0.70
C ILE A 46 1.62 -18.66 0.47
N THR A 47 0.63 -19.25 1.12
CA THR A 47 0.39 -20.70 1.05
C THR A 47 -0.44 -21.05 -0.18
N ASP A 48 -1.54 -20.33 -0.40
CA ASP A 48 -2.41 -20.50 -1.54
C ASP A 48 -3.14 -19.19 -1.89
N GLY A 49 -3.93 -19.24 -2.96
CA GLY A 49 -4.71 -18.10 -3.41
C GLY A 49 -3.92 -17.04 -4.16
N THR A 50 -4.69 -16.04 -4.59
CA THR A 50 -4.25 -14.86 -5.32
C THR A 50 -4.62 -13.64 -4.51
N HIS A 51 -3.61 -12.87 -4.11
CA HIS A 51 -3.74 -11.65 -3.33
C HIS A 51 -3.35 -10.46 -4.20
N VAL A 52 -4.34 -9.75 -4.75
CA VAL A 52 -4.13 -8.61 -5.65
C VAL A 52 -4.21 -7.32 -4.84
N PHE A 53 -3.26 -6.41 -5.07
CA PHE A 53 -3.19 -5.11 -4.44
C PHE A 53 -3.55 -4.00 -5.44
N LYS A 54 -4.30 -3.03 -4.95
CA LYS A 54 -4.63 -1.79 -5.68
C LYS A 54 -4.71 -0.62 -4.73
N LEU A 55 -4.56 0.59 -5.27
CA LEU A 55 -4.86 1.81 -4.53
C LEU A 55 -6.31 2.21 -4.76
N GLN A 56 -6.94 2.66 -3.69
CA GLN A 56 -8.20 3.39 -3.75
C GLN A 56 -8.02 4.76 -3.13
N ASP A 57 -8.66 5.76 -3.71
CA ASP A 57 -8.67 7.11 -3.21
C ASP A 57 -10.09 7.61 -2.92
N SER A 58 -10.15 8.67 -2.13
CA SER A 58 -11.39 9.28 -1.67
C SER A 58 -11.19 10.76 -1.40
N PRO A 59 -12.09 11.64 -1.85
CA PRO A 59 -12.05 13.05 -1.50
C PRO A 59 -12.54 13.33 -0.07
N ASP A 60 -13.33 12.43 0.53
CA ASP A 60 -14.10 12.65 1.76
C ASP A 60 -13.94 11.57 2.84
N ASN A 61 -13.09 10.56 2.60
CA ASN A 61 -12.89 9.40 3.47
C ASN A 61 -14.15 8.53 3.64
N SER A 62 -15.14 8.64 2.76
CA SER A 62 -16.39 7.88 2.81
C SER A 62 -16.61 7.08 1.53
N VAL A 63 -16.55 7.76 0.38
CA VAL A 63 -16.71 7.13 -0.94
C VAL A 63 -15.33 6.84 -1.52
N TRP A 64 -15.07 5.57 -1.82
CA TRP A 64 -13.78 5.10 -2.29
C TRP A 64 -13.86 4.61 -3.73
N THR A 65 -12.94 5.06 -4.57
CA THR A 65 -12.80 4.65 -5.97
C THR A 65 -11.45 4.04 -6.23
N ASP A 66 -11.38 3.13 -7.20
CA ASP A 66 -10.09 2.63 -7.67
C ASP A 66 -9.32 3.76 -8.34
N VAL A 67 -8.06 3.95 -7.93
CA VAL A 67 -7.19 4.96 -8.54
C VAL A 67 -6.92 4.55 -9.98
N ALA A 68 -7.15 5.47 -10.93
CA ALA A 68 -6.87 5.20 -12.33
C ALA A 68 -5.38 4.88 -12.54
N ALA A 69 -5.07 3.94 -13.43
CA ALA A 69 -3.71 3.44 -13.64
C ALA A 69 -2.69 4.53 -14.00
N THR A 70 -3.12 5.62 -14.63
CA THR A 70 -2.27 6.78 -14.93
C THR A 70 -1.74 7.49 -13.69
N TYR A 71 -2.43 7.35 -12.55
CA TYR A 71 -2.06 7.93 -11.26
C TYR A 71 -1.40 6.92 -10.31
N VAL A 72 -1.11 5.70 -10.78
CA VAL A 72 -0.41 4.68 -10.01
C VAL A 72 0.93 4.38 -10.67
N GLN A 73 2.02 4.50 -9.92
CA GLN A 73 3.35 4.11 -10.35
C GLN A 73 3.73 2.78 -9.71
N THR A 74 4.18 1.83 -10.50
CA THR A 74 4.75 0.56 -10.03
C THR A 74 6.13 0.38 -10.66
N PRO A 75 7.16 -0.04 -9.90
CA PRO A 75 8.47 -0.29 -10.49
C PRO A 75 8.37 -1.33 -11.61
N SER A 76 9.13 -1.13 -12.70
CA SER A 76 9.12 -2.05 -13.84
C SER A 76 9.44 -3.47 -13.41
N GLY A 77 8.68 -4.44 -13.94
CA GLY A 77 8.84 -5.86 -13.63
C GLY A 77 8.20 -6.31 -12.32
N GLN A 78 7.58 -5.43 -11.54
CA GLN A 78 6.82 -5.82 -10.36
C GLN A 78 5.35 -6.10 -10.69
N THR A 79 4.85 -7.22 -10.19
CA THR A 79 3.42 -7.55 -10.22
C THR A 79 2.73 -6.96 -8.99
N ASN A 80 1.47 -6.54 -9.14
CA ASN A 80 0.63 -6.11 -8.02
C ASN A 80 -0.05 -7.27 -7.30
N GLN A 81 0.42 -8.50 -7.51
CA GLN A 81 -0.20 -9.70 -6.99
C GLN A 81 0.81 -10.60 -6.29
N PHE A 82 0.40 -11.16 -5.16
CA PHE A 82 1.09 -12.28 -4.53
C PHE A 82 0.33 -13.59 -4.74
N THR A 83 1.09 -14.66 -4.95
CA THR A 83 0.61 -16.05 -5.07
C THR A 83 1.57 -16.98 -4.35
N SER A 84 1.30 -18.28 -4.34
CA SER A 84 2.21 -19.29 -3.78
C SER A 84 3.60 -19.33 -4.43
N SER A 85 3.78 -18.76 -5.62
CA SER A 85 5.09 -18.61 -6.25
C SER A 85 5.86 -17.36 -5.78
N THR A 86 5.21 -16.45 -5.06
CA THR A 86 5.84 -15.26 -4.51
C THR A 86 6.79 -15.67 -3.40
N THR A 87 8.06 -15.30 -3.55
CA THR A 87 9.09 -15.55 -2.53
C THR A 87 8.84 -14.64 -1.32
N ALA A 88 8.89 -15.20 -0.11
CA ALA A 88 8.79 -14.41 1.12
C ALA A 88 9.91 -13.35 1.17
N GLY A 89 9.57 -12.14 1.60
CA GLY A 89 10.46 -10.98 1.56
C GLY A 89 10.38 -10.17 0.26
N THR A 90 9.59 -10.60 -0.74
CA THR A 90 9.31 -9.77 -1.93
C THR A 90 8.65 -8.46 -1.49
N ILE A 91 9.13 -7.33 -2.02
CA ILE A 91 8.59 -6.00 -1.74
C ILE A 91 8.07 -5.36 -3.02
N VAL A 92 6.76 -5.11 -3.08
CA VAL A 92 6.11 -4.36 -4.16
C VAL A 92 5.81 -2.95 -3.71
N LYS A 93 5.94 -1.98 -4.61
CA LYS A 93 5.68 -0.56 -4.30
C LYS A 93 4.63 0.03 -5.24
N PHE A 94 3.81 0.92 -4.68
CA PHE A 94 2.81 1.70 -5.40
C PHE A 94 2.98 3.19 -5.08
N GLY A 95 3.49 3.96 -6.03
CA GLY A 95 3.49 5.42 -5.96
C GLY A 95 2.11 5.96 -6.32
N TYR A 96 1.62 6.92 -5.55
CA TYR A 96 0.35 7.60 -5.81
C TYR A 96 0.61 9.00 -6.39
N LEU A 97 0.03 9.28 -7.55
CA LEU A 97 0.10 10.56 -8.26
C LEU A 97 -1.29 11.22 -8.39
N GLY A 98 -2.29 10.74 -7.66
CA GLY A 98 -3.63 11.31 -7.67
C GLY A 98 -3.73 12.57 -6.82
N VAL A 99 -4.90 13.22 -6.87
CA VAL A 99 -5.17 14.52 -6.21
C VAL A 99 -6.12 14.42 -5.02
N ALA A 100 -6.73 13.27 -4.79
CA ALA A 100 -7.62 13.07 -3.67
C ALA A 100 -6.83 13.06 -2.34
N ARG A 101 -7.47 13.59 -1.30
CA ARG A 101 -6.88 13.77 0.04
C ARG A 101 -6.64 12.47 0.78
N TYR A 102 -7.50 11.47 0.57
CA TYR A 102 -7.40 10.20 1.26
C TYR A 102 -7.07 9.10 0.26
N VAL A 103 -6.10 8.26 0.62
CA VAL A 103 -5.69 7.11 -0.19
C VAL A 103 -5.50 5.91 0.73
N ARG A 104 -5.79 4.70 0.23
CA ARG A 104 -5.56 3.45 0.94
C ARG A 104 -5.14 2.35 -0.02
N LEU A 105 -4.42 1.37 0.51
CA LEU A 105 -4.12 0.14 -0.21
C LEU A 105 -5.20 -0.91 0.08
N VAL A 106 -5.71 -1.57 -0.95
CA VAL A 106 -6.72 -2.63 -0.83
C VAL A 106 -6.11 -3.95 -1.29
N SER A 107 -6.34 -5.01 -0.51
CA SER A 107 -5.99 -6.38 -0.88
C SER A 107 -7.24 -7.16 -1.21
N THR A 108 -7.30 -7.71 -2.42
CA THR A 108 -8.37 -8.61 -2.86
C THR A 108 -7.85 -10.03 -2.90
N VAL A 109 -8.50 -10.93 -2.17
CA VAL A 109 -8.08 -12.32 -2.00
C VAL A 109 -9.07 -13.25 -2.70
N SER A 110 -8.55 -14.23 -3.45
CA SER A 110 -9.36 -15.23 -4.16
C SER A 110 -8.64 -16.57 -4.29
N GLY A 111 -9.38 -17.68 -4.41
CA GLY A 111 -8.83 -19.02 -4.64
C GLY A 111 -8.02 -19.60 -3.48
N GLN A 112 -8.25 -19.14 -2.26
CA GLN A 112 -7.50 -19.46 -1.04
C GLN A 112 -8.27 -20.41 -0.11
N THR A 113 -7.54 -21.29 0.58
CA THR A 113 -8.01 -22.02 1.76
C THR A 113 -7.23 -21.57 3.00
N SER A 114 -5.90 -21.46 2.86
CA SER A 114 -4.98 -21.06 3.94
C SER A 114 -4.57 -19.59 3.85
N GLY A 115 -4.55 -19.01 2.65
CA GLY A 115 -4.20 -17.62 2.38
C GLY A 115 -2.70 -17.33 2.45
N GLY A 116 -2.38 -16.11 2.87
CA GLY A 116 -0.99 -15.64 2.92
C GLY A 116 -0.75 -14.53 3.94
N PHE A 117 0.50 -14.38 4.34
CA PHE A 117 0.96 -13.33 5.25
C PHE A 117 1.54 -12.18 4.43
N TYR A 118 1.12 -10.96 4.71
CA TYR A 118 1.71 -9.74 4.15
C TYR A 118 1.25 -8.53 4.96
N ALA A 119 2.07 -7.50 4.94
CA ALA A 119 1.83 -6.21 5.58
C ALA A 119 2.20 -5.08 4.62
N SER A 120 1.73 -3.87 4.93
CA SER A 120 2.02 -2.71 4.11
C SER A 120 2.22 -1.47 4.96
N VAL A 121 3.17 -0.63 4.55
CA VAL A 121 3.43 0.69 5.12
C VAL A 121 3.28 1.74 4.03
N ALA A 122 2.64 2.85 4.35
CA ALA A 122 2.64 4.06 3.55
C ALA A 122 3.79 4.97 4.01
N ALA A 123 4.64 5.37 3.08
CA ALA A 123 5.65 6.39 3.25
C ALA A 123 5.13 7.71 2.64
N LEU A 124 4.94 8.71 3.48
CA LEU A 124 4.55 10.06 3.09
C LEU A 124 5.81 10.94 3.07
N GLY A 125 6.11 11.53 1.92
CA GLY A 125 7.32 12.32 1.70
C GLY A 125 7.02 13.70 1.14
N LEU A 126 8.08 14.49 0.98
CA LEU A 126 8.00 15.88 0.52
C LEU A 126 7.03 16.71 1.39
N PRO A 127 7.24 16.75 2.72
CA PRO A 127 6.34 17.46 3.60
C PRO A 127 6.45 18.97 3.38
N ILE A 128 5.34 19.69 3.55
CA ILE A 128 5.32 21.16 3.47
C ILE A 128 6.04 21.81 4.66
N ASN A 129 6.13 21.09 5.79
CA ASN A 129 6.82 21.49 7.01
C ASN A 129 7.75 20.36 7.46
N ILE A 130 8.93 20.70 7.97
CA ILE A 130 9.86 19.74 8.59
C ILE A 130 9.87 20.02 10.10
N PRO A 131 9.74 19.00 10.97
CA PRO A 131 9.71 17.57 10.68
C PRO A 131 8.37 17.06 10.12
N ALA A 132 8.45 16.00 9.31
CA ALA A 132 7.29 15.19 8.94
C ALA A 132 6.60 14.65 10.21
N THR A 133 5.29 14.86 10.31
CA THR A 133 4.47 14.48 11.48
C THR A 133 3.77 13.14 11.28
#